data_AF-A0A0R3M731-F1
#
_entry.id   AF-A0A0R3M731-F1
#
_cell.length_a   1.000
_cell.length_b   1.000
_cell.length_c   1.000
_cell.angle_alpha   90.00
_cell.angle_beta   90.00
_cell.angle_gamma   90.00
#
_symmetry.space_group_name_H-M   'P 1'
#
loop_
_entity.id
_entity.type
_entity.pdbx_description
1 polymer ?
#
loop_
_entity_poly.entity_id
_entity_poly.type
_entity_poly.pdbx_seq_one_letter_code
_entity_poly.pdbx_strand_id
1 'polypeptide(L)'
;MSLEWQARSGSLAWSNPVSWWWGLLTLVSGVNIAIWFALYRELPVQPTGAAGGTSGIGMMLLFCAAYVFGCAFRSFLPRADVQRICLFDTWLSSVMVGRSVATVAEICFVAQWAIILHQLGTMTGAETTVNVAWVIVPLILIAECLSWYAVLTRNYLGNAIENSLWAVAFFAVGVGLCRLLPEFNGAARVGLVVAIAGIVGFLAFLMTIDVPMYLKRWRTGDADGDKRLTPREGLRDVSTRWIVTHDLAEWKDEIAWMSLYFSLAVWSSLALCVFYSLDHHLPQYRTEAAITSAAPSTTVVGSTR
;
A
#
# COMPACT_ATOMS: atom_id res chain seq x y z
N MET A 1 -3.42 40.72 -23.31
CA MET A 1 -2.12 40.02 -23.21
C MET A 1 -2.40 38.61 -22.69
N SER A 2 -2.65 37.68 -23.61
CA SER A 2 -2.80 36.25 -23.32
C SER A 2 -1.41 35.66 -23.14
N LEU A 3 -1.07 35.28 -21.91
CA LEU A 3 0.08 34.43 -21.64
C LEU A 3 -0.26 33.04 -22.20
N GLU A 4 0.17 32.77 -23.43
CA GLU A 4 0.25 31.44 -23.98
C GLU A 4 1.21 30.64 -23.10
N TRP A 5 0.66 29.76 -22.26
CA TRP A 5 1.42 28.74 -21.56
C TRP A 5 1.81 27.67 -22.59
N GLN A 6 2.80 27.98 -23.43
CA GLN A 6 3.46 26.99 -24.27
C GLN A 6 4.19 26.02 -23.34
N ALA A 7 3.53 24.89 -23.05
CA ALA A 7 4.16 23.73 -22.48
C ALA A 7 5.38 23.38 -23.35
N ARG A 8 6.59 23.66 -22.85
CA ARG A 8 7.82 23.21 -23.49
C ARG A 8 7.81 21.68 -23.44
N SER A 9 7.43 21.06 -24.55
CA SER A 9 7.62 19.64 -24.83
C SER A 9 9.12 19.36 -25.03
N GLY A 10 9.91 19.49 -23.96
CA GLY A 10 11.22 18.88 -23.93
C GLY A 10 11.02 17.38 -24.09
N SER A 11 11.58 16.78 -25.13
CA SER A 11 11.67 15.33 -25.24
C SER A 11 12.27 14.76 -23.96
N LEU A 12 11.90 13.53 -23.59
CA LEU A 12 12.48 12.73 -22.51
C LEU A 12 13.96 12.42 -22.81
N ALA A 13 14.79 13.47 -22.79
CA ALA A 13 16.20 13.42 -23.09
C ALA A 13 16.93 12.79 -21.90
N TRP A 14 17.94 11.98 -22.16
CA TRP A 14 18.78 11.38 -21.12
C TRP A 14 19.47 12.38 -20.19
N SER A 15 19.52 13.67 -20.56
CA SER A 15 20.00 14.74 -19.68
C SER A 15 19.00 15.17 -18.62
N ASN A 16 17.73 14.76 -18.70
CA ASN A 16 16.68 15.15 -17.77
C ASN A 16 16.67 14.22 -16.52
N PRO A 17 16.78 14.76 -15.30
CA PRO A 17 16.69 13.96 -14.07
C PRO A 17 15.39 13.14 -13.95
N VAL A 18 14.27 13.64 -14.49
CA VAL A 18 12.98 12.92 -14.51
C VAL A 18 13.10 11.61 -15.31
N SER A 19 13.91 11.60 -16.36
CA SER A 19 14.16 10.40 -17.18
C SER A 19 14.95 9.32 -16.43
N TRP A 20 15.94 9.72 -15.63
CA TRP A 20 16.68 8.80 -14.77
C TRP A 20 15.81 8.22 -13.67
N TRP A 21 14.99 9.05 -13.02
CA TRP A 21 14.04 8.61 -12.03
C TRP A 21 13.02 7.62 -12.62
N TRP A 22 12.44 7.92 -13.78
CA TRP A 22 11.53 7.01 -14.47
C TRP A 22 12.22 5.69 -14.87
N GLY A 23 13.44 5.74 -15.39
CA GLY A 23 14.24 4.56 -15.71
C GLY A 23 14.48 3.67 -14.48
N LEU A 24 14.76 4.28 -13.33
CA LEU A 24 14.90 3.57 -12.06
C LEU A 24 13.58 2.90 -11.61
N LEU A 25 12.45 3.62 -11.68
CA LEU A 25 11.13 3.07 -11.35
C LEU A 25 10.77 1.87 -12.24
N THR A 26 11.07 1.99 -13.53
CA THR A 26 10.86 0.94 -14.55
C THR A 26 11.73 -0.28 -14.23
N LEU A 27 13.01 -0.08 -13.90
CA LEU A 27 13.93 -1.15 -13.53
C LEU A 27 13.46 -1.89 -12.27
N VAL A 28 13.14 -1.14 -11.21
CA VAL A 28 12.63 -1.69 -9.94
C VAL A 28 11.34 -2.47 -10.18
N SER A 29 10.45 -1.95 -11.02
CA SER A 29 9.21 -2.66 -11.39
C SER A 29 9.48 -3.97 -12.12
N GLY A 30 10.46 -4.00 -13.03
CA GLY A 30 10.91 -5.23 -13.69
C GLY A 30 11.43 -6.27 -12.70
N VAL A 31 12.24 -5.85 -11.72
CA VAL A 31 12.72 -6.72 -10.63
C VAL A 31 11.56 -7.22 -9.78
N ASN A 32 10.62 -6.36 -9.39
CA ASN A 32 9.46 -6.75 -8.59
C ASN A 32 8.60 -7.80 -9.29
N ILE A 33 8.35 -7.64 -10.60
CA ILE A 33 7.63 -8.63 -11.41
C ILE A 33 8.39 -9.96 -11.46
N ALA A 34 9.71 -9.92 -11.68
CA ALA A 34 10.53 -11.13 -11.71
C ALA A 34 10.49 -11.89 -10.37
N ILE A 35 10.58 -11.17 -9.24
CA ILE A 35 10.45 -11.76 -7.91
C ILE A 35 9.06 -12.37 -7.72
N TRP A 36 7.98 -11.69 -8.13
CA TRP A 36 6.63 -12.24 -8.04
C TRP A 36 6.50 -13.55 -8.84
N PHE A 37 7.03 -13.62 -10.07
CA PHE A 37 7.04 -14.86 -10.85
C PHE A 37 7.87 -15.97 -10.19
N ALA A 38 8.98 -15.64 -9.55
CA ALA A 38 9.76 -16.61 -8.78
C ALA A 38 8.93 -17.14 -7.60
N LEU A 39 8.31 -16.27 -6.81
CA LEU A 39 7.43 -16.68 -5.70
C LEU A 39 6.25 -17.52 -6.19
N TYR A 40 5.63 -17.16 -7.31
CA TYR A 40 4.52 -17.92 -7.89
C TYR A 40 4.93 -19.35 -8.31
N ARG A 41 6.18 -19.55 -8.71
CA ARG A 41 6.71 -20.87 -9.09
C ARG A 41 7.14 -21.70 -7.89
N GLU A 42 7.77 -21.06 -6.90
CA GLU A 42 8.37 -21.74 -5.74
C GLU A 42 7.35 -22.04 -4.64
N LEU A 43 6.32 -21.19 -4.49
CA LEU A 43 5.30 -21.37 -3.45
C LEU A 43 4.19 -22.30 -3.97
N PRO A 44 4.05 -23.53 -3.43
CA PRO A 44 3.11 -24.51 -3.94
C PRO A 44 1.67 -24.02 -3.73
N VAL A 45 1.00 -23.64 -4.83
CA VAL A 45 -0.44 -23.40 -4.84
C VAL A 45 -1.13 -24.77 -4.83
N GLN A 46 -1.55 -25.24 -3.65
CA GLN A 46 -2.32 -26.48 -3.60
C GLN A 46 -3.69 -26.29 -4.28
N PRO A 47 -4.18 -27.28 -5.05
CA PRO A 47 -5.51 -27.24 -5.63
C PRO A 47 -6.57 -27.10 -4.55
N THR A 48 -7.49 -26.14 -4.73
CA THR A 48 -8.70 -25.98 -3.93
C THR A 48 -9.52 -27.28 -3.95
N GLY A 49 -9.41 -28.09 -2.90
CA GLY A 49 -10.17 -29.33 -2.78
C GLY A 49 -9.50 -30.47 -2.00
N ALA A 50 -8.20 -30.40 -1.70
CA ALA A 50 -7.56 -31.36 -0.79
C ALA A 50 -7.81 -30.94 0.67
N ALA A 51 -8.44 -31.82 1.45
CA ALA A 51 -8.78 -31.57 2.83
C ALA A 51 -7.52 -31.28 3.68
N GLY A 52 -7.45 -30.08 4.26
CA GLY A 52 -6.55 -29.75 5.37
C GLY A 52 -5.28 -28.97 4.99
N GLY A 53 -5.43 -27.66 4.72
CA GLY A 53 -4.34 -26.68 4.83
C GLY A 53 -3.75 -26.19 3.51
N THR A 54 -3.56 -24.87 3.41
CA THR A 54 -2.93 -24.07 2.32
C THR A 54 -3.78 -23.59 1.13
N SER A 55 -5.11 -23.48 1.27
CA SER A 55 -5.95 -22.75 0.28
C SER A 55 -5.69 -21.23 0.21
N GLY A 56 -4.97 -20.63 1.19
CA GLY A 56 -4.82 -19.18 1.29
C GLY A 56 -3.64 -18.56 0.54
N ILE A 57 -2.60 -19.33 0.22
CA ILE A 57 -1.39 -18.77 -0.43
C ILE A 57 -1.68 -18.29 -1.86
N GLY A 58 -2.56 -18.99 -2.59
CA GLY A 58 -2.99 -18.57 -3.92
C GLY A 58 -3.69 -17.20 -3.90
N MET A 59 -4.51 -16.94 -2.87
CA MET A 59 -5.15 -15.63 -2.68
C MET A 59 -4.13 -14.55 -2.31
N MET A 60 -3.17 -14.86 -1.43
CA MET A 60 -2.08 -13.94 -1.08
C MET A 60 -1.26 -13.56 -2.31
N LEU A 61 -0.90 -14.53 -3.16
CA LEU A 61 -0.18 -14.31 -4.41
C LEU A 61 -0.99 -13.51 -5.42
N LEU A 62 -2.31 -13.74 -5.51
CA LEU A 62 -3.21 -12.97 -6.38
C LEU A 62 -3.30 -11.51 -5.95
N PHE A 63 -3.49 -11.25 -4.65
CA PHE A 63 -3.51 -9.89 -4.12
C PHE A 63 -2.15 -9.20 -4.28
N CYS A 64 -1.07 -9.93 -4.06
CA CYS A 64 0.28 -9.44 -4.35
C CYS A 64 0.46 -9.11 -5.83
N ALA A 65 -0.06 -9.95 -6.74
CA ALA A 65 0.01 -9.68 -8.18
C ALA A 65 -0.72 -8.38 -8.51
N ALA A 66 -1.95 -8.20 -8.02
CA ALA A 66 -2.72 -6.98 -8.25
C ALA A 66 -1.93 -5.74 -7.80
N TYR A 67 -1.25 -5.81 -6.65
CA TYR A 67 -0.40 -4.73 -6.17
C TYR A 67 0.86 -4.51 -7.01
N VAL A 68 1.66 -5.58 -7.25
CA VAL A 68 2.90 -5.55 -8.03
C VAL A 68 2.66 -5.01 -9.45
N PHE A 69 1.68 -5.56 -10.17
CA PHE A 69 1.37 -5.15 -11.53
C PHE A 69 0.69 -3.76 -11.56
N GLY A 70 -0.10 -3.41 -10.55
CA GLY A 70 -0.65 -2.06 -10.41
C GLY A 70 0.44 -0.99 -10.23
N CYS A 71 1.41 -1.25 -9.34
CA CYS A 71 2.58 -0.38 -9.14
C CYS A 71 3.47 -0.34 -10.39
N ALA A 72 3.67 -1.46 -11.08
CA ALA A 72 4.43 -1.50 -12.33
C ALA A 72 3.76 -0.67 -13.43
N PHE A 73 2.44 -0.79 -13.60
CA PHE A 73 1.68 0.04 -14.53
C PHE A 73 1.88 1.53 -14.25
N ARG A 74 1.80 1.94 -12.97
CA ARG A 74 2.02 3.34 -12.56
C ARG A 74 3.48 3.79 -12.64
N SER A 75 4.44 2.87 -12.58
CA SER A 75 5.86 3.15 -12.78
C SER A 75 6.22 3.34 -14.25
N PHE A 76 5.60 2.56 -15.15
CA PHE A 76 5.76 2.72 -16.60
C PHE A 76 5.03 3.95 -17.12
N LEU A 77 3.88 4.30 -16.52
CA LEU A 77 3.09 5.48 -16.85
C LEU A 77 2.90 6.40 -15.62
N PRO A 78 3.97 7.07 -15.15
CA PRO A 78 3.86 7.99 -14.02
C PRO A 78 2.90 9.12 -14.32
N ARG A 79 2.11 9.49 -13.30
CA ARG A 79 1.16 10.61 -13.32
C ARG A 79 0.88 11.11 -11.91
N ALA A 80 0.61 12.40 -11.79
CA ALA A 80 0.08 12.99 -10.56
C ALA A 80 -1.41 13.28 -10.74
N ASP A 81 -2.22 12.52 -10.01
CA ASP A 81 -3.65 12.35 -10.29
C ASP A 81 -4.43 13.68 -10.12
N VAL A 82 -4.17 14.46 -9.06
CA VAL A 82 -4.89 15.73 -8.81
C VAL A 82 -4.43 16.86 -9.75
N GLN A 83 -3.13 16.95 -10.02
CA GLN A 83 -2.55 17.97 -10.90
C GLN A 83 -2.83 17.72 -12.39
N ARG A 84 -3.32 16.53 -12.75
CA ARG A 84 -3.55 16.08 -14.13
C ARG A 84 -2.28 16.05 -14.97
N ILE A 85 -1.11 15.89 -14.35
CA ILE A 85 0.16 15.78 -15.07
C ILE A 85 0.52 14.32 -15.31
N CYS A 86 1.13 14.03 -16.46
CA CYS A 86 1.61 12.70 -16.80
C CYS A 86 2.91 12.78 -17.61
N LEU A 87 3.63 11.66 -17.66
CA LEU A 87 4.90 11.59 -18.38
C LEU A 87 4.71 11.23 -19.87
N PHE A 88 3.66 10.48 -20.20
CA PHE A 88 3.41 9.99 -21.56
C PHE A 88 2.01 10.32 -22.04
N ASP A 89 1.88 10.74 -23.30
CA ASP A 89 0.59 11.02 -23.93
C ASP A 89 -0.10 9.74 -24.40
N THR A 90 -0.84 9.07 -23.51
CA THR A 90 -1.63 7.90 -23.87
C THR A 90 -2.94 7.88 -23.10
N TRP A 91 -3.96 7.22 -23.63
CA TRP A 91 -5.24 7.05 -22.91
C TRP A 91 -5.07 6.25 -21.59
N LEU A 92 -4.04 5.39 -21.51
CA LEU A 92 -3.67 4.67 -20.30
C LEU A 92 -3.12 5.60 -19.21
N SER A 93 -2.58 6.76 -19.60
CA SER A 93 -2.14 7.82 -18.69
C SER A 93 -3.30 8.61 -18.08
N SER A 94 -4.54 8.34 -18.49
CA SER A 94 -5.72 8.96 -17.87
C SER A 94 -5.76 8.74 -16.36
N VAL A 95 -6.26 9.74 -15.65
CA VAL A 95 -6.38 9.71 -14.19
C VAL A 95 -7.47 8.72 -13.76
N MET A 96 -8.47 8.47 -14.60
CA MET A 96 -9.45 7.40 -14.39
C MET A 96 -8.80 6.00 -14.46
N VAL A 97 -8.01 5.77 -15.53
CA VAL A 97 -6.94 4.77 -15.75
C VAL A 97 -6.32 4.12 -14.51
N GLY A 98 -5.19 4.71 -14.16
CA GLY A 98 -5.43 5.72 -13.15
C GLY A 98 -5.43 5.29 -11.71
N ARG A 99 -6.27 6.04 -11.04
CA ARG A 99 -6.82 5.80 -9.73
C ARG A 99 -7.52 4.45 -9.66
N SER A 100 -8.15 3.94 -10.73
CA SER A 100 -8.79 2.61 -10.70
C SER A 100 -7.78 1.50 -10.45
N VAL A 101 -6.65 1.51 -11.16
CA VAL A 101 -5.57 0.55 -10.94
C VAL A 101 -4.99 0.67 -9.52
N ALA A 102 -4.78 1.90 -9.04
CA ALA A 102 -4.30 2.12 -7.66
C ALA A 102 -5.28 1.63 -6.60
N THR A 103 -6.57 1.90 -6.76
CA THR A 103 -7.61 1.45 -5.83
C THR A 103 -7.66 -0.08 -5.72
N VAL A 104 -7.63 -0.79 -6.85
CA VAL A 104 -7.59 -2.27 -6.82
C VAL A 104 -6.31 -2.76 -6.14
N ALA A 105 -5.17 -2.18 -6.49
CA ALA A 105 -3.88 -2.52 -5.91
C ALA A 105 -3.89 -2.32 -4.38
N GLU A 106 -4.31 -1.16 -3.91
CA GLU A 106 -4.32 -0.77 -2.49
C GLU A 106 -5.28 -1.62 -1.66
N ILE A 107 -6.47 -1.93 -2.19
CA ILE A 107 -7.42 -2.84 -1.54
C ILE A 107 -6.83 -4.24 -1.41
N CYS A 108 -6.18 -4.75 -2.47
CA CYS A 108 -5.50 -6.05 -2.42
C CYS A 108 -4.36 -6.04 -1.39
N PHE A 109 -3.58 -4.97 -1.32
CA PHE A 109 -2.48 -4.85 -0.38
C PHE A 109 -2.96 -4.83 1.09
N VAL A 110 -3.99 -4.03 1.42
CA VAL A 110 -4.56 -4.05 2.78
C VAL A 110 -5.23 -5.39 3.11
N ALA A 111 -5.79 -6.08 2.12
CA ALA A 111 -6.34 -7.42 2.30
C ALA A 111 -5.26 -8.44 2.68
N GLN A 112 -4.05 -8.37 2.10
CA GLN A 112 -2.92 -9.21 2.53
C GLN A 112 -2.55 -8.97 4.00
N TRP A 113 -2.50 -7.71 4.43
CA TRP A 113 -2.27 -7.36 5.84
C TRP A 113 -3.36 -7.91 6.75
N ALA A 114 -4.63 -7.77 6.35
CA ALA A 114 -5.77 -8.27 7.12
C ALA A 114 -5.70 -9.79 7.31
N ILE A 115 -5.38 -10.54 6.25
CA ILE A 115 -5.23 -11.99 6.31
C ILE A 115 -4.15 -12.40 7.31
N ILE A 116 -2.96 -11.79 7.23
CA ILE A 116 -1.85 -12.14 8.13
C ILE A 116 -2.15 -11.75 9.58
N LEU A 117 -2.70 -10.56 9.81
CA LEU A 117 -3.04 -10.11 11.15
C LEU A 117 -4.13 -10.97 11.78
N HIS A 118 -5.14 -11.37 11.00
CA HIS A 118 -6.19 -12.27 11.47
C HIS A 118 -5.58 -13.63 11.84
N GLN A 119 -4.78 -14.21 10.95
CA GLN A 119 -4.12 -15.50 11.18
C GLN A 119 -3.23 -15.47 12.43
N LEU A 120 -2.29 -14.51 12.51
CA LEU A 120 -1.41 -14.37 13.66
C LEU A 120 -2.21 -14.11 14.94
N GLY A 121 -3.19 -13.21 14.90
CA GLY A 121 -4.04 -12.90 16.05
C GLY A 121 -4.82 -14.11 16.55
N THR A 122 -5.39 -14.91 15.64
CA THR A 122 -6.09 -16.16 16.02
C THR A 122 -5.14 -17.22 16.56
N MET A 123 -3.94 -17.35 15.99
CA MET A 123 -2.93 -18.31 16.43
C MET A 123 -2.44 -17.99 17.85
N THR A 124 -2.31 -16.71 18.20
CA THR A 124 -1.80 -16.29 19.51
C THR A 124 -2.90 -15.95 20.52
N GLY A 125 -4.18 -15.99 20.14
CA GLY A 125 -5.28 -15.50 20.97
C GLY A 125 -5.27 -13.98 21.20
N ALA A 126 -4.56 -13.22 20.37
CA ALA A 126 -4.45 -11.77 20.51
C ALA A 126 -5.66 -11.05 19.87
N GLU A 127 -6.72 -10.86 20.65
CA GLU A 127 -7.96 -10.19 20.20
C GLU A 127 -7.70 -8.80 19.61
N THR A 128 -6.74 -8.05 20.15
CA THR A 128 -6.37 -6.74 19.60
C THR A 128 -5.94 -6.85 18.13
N THR A 129 -5.10 -7.83 17.80
CA THR A 129 -4.61 -8.04 16.43
C THR A 129 -5.73 -8.50 15.50
N VAL A 130 -6.62 -9.38 15.98
CA VAL A 130 -7.80 -9.81 15.22
C VAL A 130 -8.73 -8.64 14.93
N ASN A 131 -9.00 -7.79 15.91
CA ASN A 131 -9.85 -6.60 15.74
C ASN A 131 -9.24 -5.62 14.73
N VAL A 132 -7.92 -5.41 14.77
CA VAL A 132 -7.22 -4.59 13.76
C VAL A 132 -7.42 -5.17 12.36
N ALA A 133 -7.28 -6.50 12.19
CA ALA A 133 -7.47 -7.15 10.90
C ALA A 133 -8.85 -6.88 10.29
N TRP A 134 -9.91 -6.86 11.11
CA TRP A 134 -11.28 -6.57 10.67
C TRP A 134 -11.52 -5.10 10.29
N VAL A 135 -10.81 -4.16 10.94
CA VAL A 135 -11.06 -2.72 10.79
C VAL A 135 -10.29 -2.10 9.63
N ILE A 136 -9.08 -2.59 9.31
CA ILE A 136 -8.22 -1.92 8.33
C ILE A 136 -8.79 -1.91 6.91
N VAL A 137 -9.47 -2.97 6.45
CA VAL A 137 -10.02 -3.00 5.09
C VAL A 137 -11.18 -1.99 4.92
N PRO A 138 -12.22 -1.97 5.79
CA PRO A 138 -13.24 -0.92 5.73
C PRO A 138 -12.68 0.50 5.81
N LEU A 139 -11.67 0.71 6.67
CA LEU A 139 -11.03 2.00 6.83
C LEU A 139 -10.36 2.48 5.53
N ILE A 140 -9.63 1.60 4.85
CA ILE A 140 -8.99 1.91 3.58
C ILE A 140 -10.02 2.07 2.45
N LEU A 141 -11.12 1.31 2.45
CA LEU A 141 -12.20 1.55 1.48
C LEU A 141 -12.80 2.97 1.59
N ILE A 142 -12.93 3.48 2.82
CA ILE A 142 -13.35 4.88 3.04
C ILE A 142 -12.27 5.85 2.53
N ALA A 143 -11.00 5.55 2.76
CA ALA A 143 -9.88 6.33 2.24
C ALA A 143 -9.90 6.38 0.70
N GLU A 144 -10.18 5.27 0.03
CA GLU A 144 -10.32 5.21 -1.43
C GLU A 144 -11.45 6.10 -1.95
N CYS A 145 -12.61 6.07 -1.29
CA CYS A 145 -13.72 6.97 -1.62
C CYS A 145 -13.31 8.45 -1.52
N LEU A 146 -12.51 8.81 -0.52
CA LEU A 146 -11.97 10.16 -0.35
C LEU A 146 -10.91 10.50 -1.42
N SER A 147 -10.07 9.53 -1.79
CA SER A 147 -9.11 9.66 -2.89
C SER A 147 -9.83 9.97 -4.20
N TRP A 148 -10.87 9.20 -4.52
CA TRP A 148 -11.71 9.44 -5.69
C TRP A 148 -12.40 10.80 -5.64
N TYR A 149 -12.98 11.16 -4.49
CA TYR A 149 -13.60 12.46 -4.32
C TYR A 149 -12.61 13.61 -4.57
N ALA A 150 -11.42 13.53 -3.98
CA ALA A 150 -10.37 14.53 -4.12
C ALA A 150 -9.89 14.65 -5.57
N VAL A 151 -9.66 13.52 -6.23
CA VAL A 151 -9.25 13.47 -7.63
C VAL A 151 -10.33 14.06 -8.54
N LEU A 152 -11.60 13.69 -8.37
CA LEU A 152 -12.70 14.20 -9.18
C LEU A 152 -12.90 15.71 -8.99
N THR A 153 -12.86 16.19 -7.74
CA THR A 153 -13.16 17.60 -7.41
C THR A 153 -11.94 18.53 -7.43
N ARG A 154 -10.73 17.96 -7.59
CA ARG A 154 -9.44 18.63 -7.36
C ARG A 154 -9.25 19.19 -5.95
N ASN A 155 -9.95 18.59 -4.98
CA ASN A 155 -9.89 19.02 -3.60
C ASN A 155 -8.81 18.25 -2.82
N TYR A 156 -7.63 18.85 -2.67
CA TYR A 156 -6.50 18.27 -1.93
C TYR A 156 -6.81 17.92 -0.47
N LEU A 157 -7.88 18.48 0.13
CA LEU A 157 -8.29 18.10 1.48
C LEU A 157 -8.70 16.63 1.57
N GLY A 158 -9.35 16.08 0.53
CA GLY A 158 -9.73 14.66 0.53
C GLY A 158 -8.50 13.75 0.53
N ASN A 159 -7.45 14.10 -0.23
CA ASN A 159 -6.16 13.38 -0.19
C ASN A 159 -5.49 13.49 1.19
N ALA A 160 -5.56 14.65 1.85
CA ALA A 160 -5.00 14.81 3.19
C ALA A 160 -5.71 13.89 4.21
N ILE A 161 -7.04 13.77 4.11
CA ILE A 161 -7.83 12.89 4.98
C ILE A 161 -7.56 11.42 4.63
N GLU A 162 -7.56 11.04 3.35
CA GLU A 162 -7.17 9.70 2.88
C GLU A 162 -5.82 9.27 3.48
N ASN A 163 -4.77 10.06 3.30
CA ASN A 163 -3.43 9.73 3.81
C ASN A 163 -3.38 9.72 5.35
N SER A 164 -4.23 10.50 6.01
CA SER A 164 -4.40 10.42 7.46
C SER A 164 -5.08 9.10 7.89
N LEU A 165 -6.04 8.60 7.11
CA LEU A 165 -6.66 7.29 7.37
C LEU A 165 -5.67 6.14 7.15
N TRP A 166 -4.79 6.24 6.14
CA TRP A 166 -3.66 5.32 5.98
C TRP A 166 -2.73 5.35 7.19
N ALA A 167 -2.41 6.54 7.74
CA ALA A 167 -1.62 6.64 8.96
C ALA A 167 -2.31 5.96 10.16
N VAL A 168 -3.61 6.15 10.33
CA VAL A 168 -4.38 5.47 11.38
C VAL A 168 -4.38 3.95 11.19
N ALA A 169 -4.58 3.47 9.97
CA ALA A 169 -4.55 2.05 9.64
C ALA A 169 -3.19 1.44 10.00
N PHE A 170 -2.09 2.02 9.52
CA PHE A 170 -0.75 1.54 9.80
C PHE A 170 -0.34 1.66 11.26
N PHE A 171 -0.80 2.69 11.97
CA PHE A 171 -0.63 2.78 13.42
C PHE A 171 -1.33 1.62 14.14
N ALA A 172 -2.57 1.31 13.77
CA ALA A 172 -3.30 0.17 14.33
C ALA A 172 -2.60 -1.16 14.03
N VAL A 173 -2.11 -1.35 12.79
CA VAL A 173 -1.26 -2.51 12.43
C VAL A 173 -0.03 -2.58 13.31
N GLY A 174 0.70 -1.46 13.49
CA GLY A 174 1.88 -1.39 14.35
C GLY A 174 1.58 -1.79 15.80
N VAL A 175 0.45 -1.33 16.36
CA VAL A 175 -0.01 -1.76 17.70
C VAL A 175 -0.27 -3.27 17.73
N GLY A 176 -0.94 -3.82 16.71
CA GLY A 176 -1.17 -5.27 16.59
C GLY A 176 0.14 -6.07 16.53
N LEU A 177 1.11 -5.63 15.72
CA LEU A 177 2.42 -6.28 15.64
C LEU A 177 3.21 -6.18 16.96
N CYS A 178 3.15 -5.04 17.65
CA CYS A 178 3.76 -4.87 18.96
C CYS A 178 3.15 -5.83 20.00
N ARG A 179 1.84 -6.11 19.92
CA ARG A 179 1.18 -7.12 20.76
C ARG A 179 1.61 -8.55 20.45
N LEU A 180 2.01 -8.83 19.20
CA LEU A 180 2.52 -10.13 18.78
C LEU A 180 4.01 -10.32 19.10
N LEU A 181 4.80 -9.27 19.33
CA LEU A 181 6.23 -9.38 19.62
C LEU A 181 6.61 -10.37 20.75
N PRO A 182 5.95 -10.39 21.94
CA PRO A 182 6.31 -11.32 23.01
C PRO A 182 5.92 -12.78 22.72
N GLU A 183 5.06 -12.99 21.73
CA GLU A 183 4.51 -14.29 21.38
C GLU A 183 5.47 -15.14 20.52
N PHE A 184 6.44 -14.50 19.88
CA PHE A 184 7.37 -15.12 18.93
C PHE A 184 8.83 -14.88 19.32
N ASN A 185 9.70 -15.81 18.95
CA ASN A 185 11.15 -15.76 19.09
C ASN A 185 11.86 -15.99 17.74
N GLY A 186 13.19 -15.84 17.72
CA GLY A 186 14.01 -16.15 16.54
C GLY A 186 13.66 -15.30 15.32
N ALA A 187 13.64 -15.94 14.14
CA ALA A 187 13.42 -15.27 12.87
C ALA A 187 12.05 -14.57 12.77
N ALA A 188 10.99 -15.18 13.32
CA ALA A 188 9.65 -14.58 13.33
C ALA A 188 9.62 -13.25 14.11
N ARG A 189 10.28 -13.20 15.27
CA ARG A 189 10.40 -11.97 16.06
C ARG A 189 11.18 -10.88 15.32
N VAL A 190 12.28 -11.25 14.66
CA VAL A 190 13.06 -10.31 13.83
C VAL A 190 12.19 -9.75 12.71
N GLY A 191 11.41 -10.59 12.03
CA GLY A 191 10.46 -10.17 11.00
C GLY A 191 9.44 -9.15 11.52
N LEU A 192 8.86 -9.39 12.70
CA LEU A 192 7.95 -8.45 13.35
C LEU A 192 8.63 -7.11 13.69
N VAL A 193 9.86 -7.15 14.22
CA VAL A 193 10.63 -5.92 14.53
C VAL A 193 10.92 -5.11 13.27
N VAL A 194 11.32 -5.76 12.18
CA VAL A 194 11.57 -5.11 10.89
C VAL A 194 10.28 -4.49 10.34
N ALA A 195 9.16 -5.22 10.41
CA ALA A 195 7.86 -4.69 9.99
C ALA A 195 7.44 -3.47 10.82
N ILE A 196 7.59 -3.52 12.15
CA ILE A 196 7.30 -2.38 13.04
C ILE A 196 8.19 -1.19 12.72
N ALA A 197 9.50 -1.40 12.51
CA ALA A 197 10.42 -0.33 12.13
C ALA A 197 10.03 0.32 10.79
N GLY A 198 9.63 -0.49 9.80
CA GLY A 198 9.10 -0.02 8.52
C GLY A 198 7.83 0.82 8.69
N ILE A 199 6.89 0.36 9.52
CA ILE A 199 5.65 1.10 9.85
C ILE A 199 5.98 2.44 10.51
N VAL A 200 6.90 2.46 11.48
CA VAL A 200 7.32 3.71 12.14
C VAL A 200 7.92 4.69 11.13
N GLY A 201 8.78 4.20 10.23
CA GLY A 201 9.34 5.03 9.15
C GLY A 201 8.26 5.58 8.21
N PHE A 202 7.28 4.75 7.82
CA PHE A 202 6.18 5.17 6.97
C PHE A 202 5.25 6.18 7.65
N LEU A 203 4.95 5.99 8.94
CA LEU A 203 4.17 6.96 9.73
C LEU A 203 4.88 8.30 9.85
N ALA A 204 6.20 8.28 10.09
CA ALA A 204 7.00 9.50 10.11
C ALA A 204 6.92 10.22 8.74
N PHE A 205 7.04 9.49 7.64
CA PHE A 205 6.88 10.04 6.29
C PHE A 205 5.49 10.67 6.08
N LEU A 206 4.41 9.96 6.41
CA LEU A 206 3.04 10.46 6.26
C LEU A 206 2.80 11.74 7.07
N MET A 207 3.26 11.77 8.33
CA MET A 207 3.02 12.88 9.25
C MET A 207 3.88 14.12 8.96
N THR A 208 5.07 13.95 8.38
CA THR A 208 6.04 15.06 8.22
C THR A 208 6.13 15.58 6.79
N ILE A 209 5.85 14.75 5.79
CA ILE A 209 6.02 15.10 4.38
C ILE A 209 4.67 15.08 3.67
N ASP A 210 4.00 13.92 3.65
CA ASP A 210 2.89 13.69 2.72
C ASP A 210 1.59 14.43 3.09
N VAL A 211 1.06 14.22 4.30
CA VAL A 211 -0.14 14.94 4.76
C VAL A 211 0.10 16.46 4.79
N PRO A 212 1.24 16.99 5.30
CA PRO A 212 1.54 18.41 5.23
C PRO A 212 1.60 18.97 3.80
N MET A 213 2.14 18.21 2.83
CA MET A 213 2.16 18.61 1.41
C MET A 213 0.74 18.85 0.88
N TYR A 214 -0.18 17.92 1.11
CA TYR A 214 -1.57 18.06 0.66
C TYR A 214 -2.30 19.21 1.36
N LEU A 215 -2.10 19.39 2.67
CA LEU A 215 -2.67 20.53 3.41
C LEU A 215 -2.13 21.87 2.91
N LYS A 216 -0.84 21.94 2.57
CA LYS A 216 -0.24 23.14 1.98
C LYS A 216 -0.87 23.45 0.63
N ARG A 217 -0.98 22.46 -0.27
CA ARG A 217 -1.62 22.59 -1.59
C ARG A 217 -3.09 23.00 -1.49
N TRP A 218 -3.82 22.46 -0.51
CA TRP A 218 -5.19 22.85 -0.24
C TRP A 218 -5.30 24.33 0.15
N ARG A 219 -4.48 24.80 1.10
CA ARG A 219 -4.49 26.20 1.55
C ARG A 219 -4.10 27.17 0.43
N THR A 220 -3.14 26.81 -0.42
CA THR A 220 -2.73 27.65 -1.55
C THR A 220 -3.79 27.67 -2.64
N GLY A 221 -4.39 26.53 -2.99
CA GLY A 221 -5.46 26.46 -3.98
C GLY A 221 -6.71 27.23 -3.56
N ASP A 222 -7.04 27.23 -2.27
CA ASP A 222 -8.13 28.05 -1.72
C ASP A 222 -7.83 29.55 -1.75
N ALA A 223 -6.56 29.94 -1.58
CA ALA A 223 -6.12 31.33 -1.69
C ALA A 223 -6.08 31.84 -3.14
N ASP A 224 -5.74 30.97 -4.10
CA ASP A 224 -5.69 31.30 -5.53
C ASP A 224 -7.07 31.25 -6.21
N GLY A 225 -8.12 30.88 -5.48
CA GLY A 225 -9.50 30.80 -5.99
C GLY A 225 -9.69 29.68 -7.01
N ASP A 226 -8.93 28.60 -6.90
CA ASP A 226 -8.96 27.51 -7.88
C ASP A 226 -10.36 26.91 -8.00
N LYS A 227 -10.82 26.75 -9.24
CA LYS A 227 -12.19 26.28 -9.51
C LYS A 227 -12.27 24.79 -9.24
N ARG A 228 -12.72 24.45 -8.04
CA ARG A 228 -13.10 23.07 -7.67
C ARG A 228 -14.16 22.57 -8.66
N LEU A 229 -13.97 21.35 -9.15
CA LEU A 229 -14.90 20.73 -10.08
C LEU A 229 -16.03 20.07 -9.31
N THR A 230 -17.23 20.06 -9.90
CA THR A 230 -18.27 19.15 -9.41
C THR A 230 -17.88 17.70 -9.74
N PRO A 231 -18.33 16.68 -8.99
CA PRO A 231 -17.95 15.29 -9.25
C PRO A 231 -18.24 14.82 -10.69
N ARG A 232 -19.33 15.32 -11.30
CA ARG A 232 -19.71 14.98 -12.67
C ARG A 232 -18.77 15.60 -13.72
N GLU A 233 -18.40 16.87 -13.53
CA GLU A 233 -17.41 17.53 -14.38
C GLU A 233 -16.03 16.89 -14.20
N GLY A 234 -15.68 16.57 -12.95
CA GLY A 234 -14.51 15.82 -12.56
C GLY A 234 -14.38 14.51 -13.30
N LEU A 235 -15.46 13.72 -13.39
CA LEU A 235 -15.46 12.42 -14.06
C LEU A 235 -15.10 12.54 -15.55
N ARG A 236 -15.63 13.56 -16.22
CA ARG A 236 -15.27 13.85 -17.62
C ARG A 236 -13.82 14.31 -17.72
N ASP A 237 -13.38 15.18 -16.81
CA ASP A 237 -12.03 15.74 -16.76
C ASP A 237 -10.97 14.64 -16.57
N VAL A 238 -11.11 13.77 -15.56
CA VAL A 238 -10.17 12.68 -15.27
C VAL A 238 -10.07 11.63 -16.38
N SER A 239 -11.10 11.55 -17.22
CA SER A 239 -11.17 10.60 -18.34
C SER A 239 -10.59 11.15 -19.64
N THR A 240 -10.41 12.47 -19.77
CA THR A 240 -10.11 13.11 -21.07
C THR A 240 -8.99 14.14 -21.03
N ARG A 241 -8.59 14.62 -19.84
CA ARG A 241 -7.59 15.67 -19.70
C ARG A 241 -6.38 15.19 -18.89
N TRP A 242 -5.22 15.21 -19.54
CA TRP A 242 -3.91 15.10 -18.91
C TRP A 242 -2.93 16.01 -19.64
N ILE A 243 -2.00 16.59 -18.89
CA ILE A 243 -0.98 17.50 -19.38
C ILE A 243 0.34 16.74 -19.33
N VAL A 244 1.00 16.62 -20.48
CA VAL A 244 2.31 15.97 -20.55
C VAL A 244 3.36 16.98 -20.12
N THR A 245 4.13 16.65 -19.10
CA THR A 245 5.24 17.50 -18.63
C THR A 245 6.45 16.66 -18.25
N HIS A 246 7.63 17.17 -18.62
CA HIS A 246 8.93 16.60 -18.26
C HIS A 246 9.71 17.55 -17.34
N ASP A 247 9.05 18.58 -16.80
CA ASP A 247 9.69 19.55 -15.91
C ASP A 247 9.88 18.97 -14.51
N LEU A 248 11.13 18.92 -14.04
CA LEU A 248 11.46 18.46 -12.70
C LEU A 248 10.74 19.27 -11.62
N ALA A 249 10.46 20.55 -11.85
CA ALA A 249 9.79 21.40 -10.87
C ALA A 249 8.38 20.90 -10.51
N GLU A 250 7.68 20.32 -11.49
CA GLU A 250 6.34 19.74 -11.34
C GLU A 250 6.39 18.35 -10.68
N TRP A 251 7.45 17.57 -10.95
CA TRP A 251 7.62 16.20 -10.45
C TRP A 251 8.30 16.09 -9.09
N LYS A 252 9.06 17.10 -8.66
CA LYS A 252 9.94 17.03 -7.48
C LYS A 252 9.24 16.54 -6.20
N ASP A 253 8.00 16.99 -5.99
CA ASP A 253 7.20 16.65 -4.81
C ASP A 253 6.62 15.23 -4.91
N GLU A 254 6.45 14.72 -6.14
CA GLU A 254 5.88 13.41 -6.42
C GLU A 254 6.94 12.29 -6.38
N ILE A 255 8.20 12.62 -6.70
CA ILE A 255 9.31 11.66 -6.79
C ILE A 255 9.47 10.84 -5.50
N ALA A 256 9.44 11.49 -4.34
CA ALA A 256 9.74 10.82 -3.07
C ALA A 256 8.69 9.76 -2.73
N TRP A 257 7.40 10.14 -2.70
CA TRP A 257 6.33 9.23 -2.32
C TRP A 257 6.15 8.11 -3.36
N MET A 258 6.20 8.44 -4.66
CA MET A 258 6.07 7.44 -5.74
C MET A 258 7.20 6.41 -5.67
N SER A 259 8.43 6.86 -5.39
CA SER A 259 9.56 5.94 -5.28
C SER A 259 9.36 4.97 -4.11
N LEU A 260 8.94 5.46 -2.94
CA LEU A 260 8.67 4.61 -1.77
C LEU A 260 7.50 3.64 -2.03
N TYR A 261 6.42 4.14 -2.61
CA TYR A 261 5.22 3.36 -2.91
C TYR A 261 5.47 2.29 -3.98
N PHE A 262 6.17 2.59 -5.08
CA PHE A 262 6.45 1.62 -6.14
C PHE A 262 7.60 0.64 -5.80
N SER A 263 8.31 0.84 -4.69
CA SER A 263 9.40 -0.03 -4.24
C SER A 263 9.12 -0.69 -2.90
N LEU A 264 9.33 0.02 -1.78
CA LEU A 264 9.25 -0.51 -0.42
C LEU A 264 7.89 -1.14 -0.13
N ALA A 265 6.79 -0.50 -0.56
CA ALA A 265 5.47 -1.08 -0.34
C ALA A 265 5.30 -2.37 -1.15
N VAL A 266 5.80 -2.44 -2.38
CA VAL A 266 5.77 -3.66 -3.19
C VAL A 266 6.60 -4.77 -2.56
N TRP A 267 7.79 -4.46 -2.03
CA TRP A 267 8.62 -5.43 -1.31
C TRP A 267 7.95 -5.93 -0.04
N SER A 268 7.21 -5.06 0.66
CA SER A 268 6.41 -5.50 1.81
C SER A 268 5.30 -6.47 1.38
N SER A 269 4.58 -6.19 0.28
CA SER A 269 3.56 -7.08 -0.27
C SER A 269 4.12 -8.46 -0.65
N LEU A 270 5.31 -8.49 -1.27
CA LEU A 270 6.02 -9.74 -1.61
C LEU A 270 6.46 -10.48 -0.33
N ALA A 271 6.99 -9.77 0.66
CA ALA A 271 7.40 -10.33 1.93
C ALA A 271 6.23 -10.94 2.72
N LEU A 272 5.03 -10.36 2.62
CA LEU A 272 3.81 -10.93 3.21
C LEU A 272 3.50 -12.33 2.62
N CYS A 273 3.66 -12.53 1.31
CA CYS A 273 3.47 -13.86 0.70
C CYS A 273 4.47 -14.89 1.24
N VAL A 274 5.75 -14.51 1.35
CA VAL A 274 6.79 -15.38 1.91
C VAL A 274 6.46 -15.71 3.36
N PHE A 275 6.16 -14.70 4.18
CA PHE A 275 5.82 -14.89 5.59
C PHE A 275 4.58 -15.79 5.76
N TYR A 276 3.54 -15.60 4.95
CA TYR A 276 2.34 -16.44 4.98
C TYR A 276 2.64 -17.91 4.63
N SER A 277 3.55 -18.16 3.69
CA SER A 277 3.96 -19.53 3.34
C SER A 277 4.67 -20.28 4.47
N LEU A 278 5.24 -19.55 5.43
CA LEU A 278 5.92 -20.11 6.60
C LEU A 278 4.96 -20.49 7.74
N ASP A 279 3.64 -20.43 7.53
CA ASP A 279 2.62 -20.69 8.56
C ASP A 279 2.87 -21.98 9.36
N HIS A 280 3.15 -23.09 8.68
CA HIS A 280 3.42 -24.37 9.34
C HIS A 280 4.66 -24.36 10.25
N HIS A 281 5.58 -23.42 10.03
CA HIS A 281 6.78 -23.23 10.86
C HIS A 281 6.60 -22.20 11.97
N LEU A 282 5.60 -21.30 11.87
CA LEU A 282 5.36 -20.26 12.88
C LEU A 282 5.12 -20.81 14.30
N PRO A 283 4.41 -21.94 14.51
CA PRO A 283 4.28 -22.55 15.84
C PRO A 283 5.62 -22.91 16.50
N GLN A 284 6.65 -23.24 15.71
CA GLN A 284 7.99 -23.58 16.24
C GLN A 284 8.70 -22.34 16.82
N TYR A 285 8.29 -21.15 16.42
CA TYR A 285 8.83 -19.89 16.92
C TYR A 285 8.06 -19.33 18.11
N ARG A 286 7.00 -20.01 18.59
CA ARG A 286 6.23 -19.59 19.78
C ARG A 286 7.10 -19.65 21.04
N THR A 287 6.95 -18.67 21.93
CA THR A 287 7.69 -18.66 23.20
C THR A 287 7.11 -19.67 24.20
N GLU A 288 7.96 -20.27 25.05
CA GLU A 288 7.52 -21.26 26.05
C GLU A 288 6.49 -20.68 27.04
N ALA A 289 6.66 -19.40 27.40
CA ALA A 289 5.70 -18.66 28.21
C ALA A 289 4.33 -18.53 27.52
N ALA A 290 4.32 -18.25 26.20
CA ALA A 290 3.09 -18.13 25.42
C ALA A 290 2.39 -19.49 25.21
N ILE A 291 3.15 -20.58 25.12
CA ILE A 291 2.59 -21.94 25.06
C ILE A 291 1.95 -22.31 26.40
N THR A 292 2.63 -22.01 27.52
CA THR A 292 2.15 -22.33 28.87
C THR A 292 0.90 -21.54 29.26
N SER A 293 0.82 -20.26 28.86
CA SER A 293 -0.36 -19.41 29.10
C SER A 293 -1.61 -19.85 28.31
N ALA A 294 -1.44 -20.61 27.22
CA ALA A 294 -2.54 -21.07 26.38
C ALA A 294 -3.06 -22.47 26.78
N ALA A 295 -2.31 -23.21 27.61
CA ALA A 295 -2.74 -24.52 28.09
C ALA A 295 -3.90 -24.36 29.10
N PRO A 296 -5.07 -24.99 28.88
CA PRO A 296 -6.14 -24.96 29.87
C PRO A 296 -5.63 -25.61 31.16
N SER A 297 -5.77 -24.91 32.28
CA SER A 297 -5.44 -25.41 33.60
C SER A 297 -6.14 -26.75 33.80
N THR A 298 -5.41 -27.86 33.75
CA THR A 298 -5.92 -29.16 34.18
C THR A 298 -6.17 -29.06 35.68
N THR A 299 -7.38 -28.68 36.06
CA THR A 299 -7.89 -28.83 37.42
C THR A 299 -7.92 -30.32 37.70
N VAL A 300 -6.88 -30.81 38.38
CA VAL A 300 -6.87 -32.13 39.00
C VAL A 300 -7.96 -32.10 40.07
N VAL A 301 -9.16 -32.57 39.72
CA VAL A 301 -10.20 -32.88 40.69
C VAL A 301 -9.69 -34.07 41.49
N GLY A 302 -9.06 -33.79 42.62
CA GLY A 302 -8.66 -34.79 43.59
C GLY A 302 -9.90 -35.54 44.08
N SER A 303 -9.98 -36.82 43.70
CA SER A 303 -10.88 -37.78 44.33
C SER A 303 -10.40 -38.00 45.77
N THR A 304 -11.03 -37.34 46.73
CA THR A 304 -10.98 -37.76 48.14
C THR A 304 -12.06 -38.82 48.35
N ARG A 305 -11.59 -40.04 48.66
CA ARG A 305 -12.36 -41.10 49.31
C ARG A 305 -12.84 -40.67 50.69
#